data_AF-A0A4Y9UMM1-F1
#
_entry.id   AF-A0A4Y9UMM1-F1
#
_cell.length_a   1.000
_cell.length_b   1.000
_cell.length_c   1.000
_cell.angle_alpha   90.00
_cell.angle_beta   90.00
_cell.angle_gamma   90.00
#
_symmetry.space_group_name_H-M   'P 1'
#
loop_
_entity.id
_entity.type
_entity.pdbx_description
1 polymer ?
#
loop_
_entity_poly.entity_id
_entity_poly.type
_entity_poly.pdbx_seq_one_letter_code
_entity_poly.pdbx_strand_id
1 'polypeptide(L)'
;MAKRAIVAGRKPVVADTKLRAMAPLEPVLELDDIQGIAAPGFLKPHHALVYLRLPEAILQLIAIREHLAAMASAGAIASGRKTLEDRRQHRQFAAGFAKREARAPLVALAFTAQGLGRFTPAVSQFKSPAFRGGLAARSGLLGDPVDPDDPAAASNWVVGGPGNELDAMFVVAGDHQADVRSLAQRIAGDLVGLGANVAIQHGDVRADQPGHEHFGFDDGVSQPGIRGRASHAPDDFVTDRKLDAGDLPDAWLYGYPGQDLVWPGEFLLGYPVSGADPLLPGPTLPCEPWMRNGSFLVYRRLRQDVAGFWQTMRREAARLSKTSGFEGLTGEALASRLVGRWPSGAPVLRTPDKDDPDLGADDMANNDFRFDNSTPARAGGPSPFADAQADPVGIVCPAGAHIRKVNTRDSGSDMGGGNASQTRRLLRVGVAFGESLADRYGDGGPDPLEGDRGLLFLSIQSSIEDQFEFLQARWINSGSRPRGPGGHDMIVGQNAAAPDGIRRCHLFGAQLQSAEVRAQTAFVAPSGGGYFFLPSLTALREVVLASS
;
A
#
# COMPACT_ATOMS: atom_id res chain seq x y z
N MET A 1 -54.44 -45.53 -39.56
CA MET A 1 -53.09 -45.02 -39.24
C MET A 1 -53.25 -43.75 -38.41
N ALA A 2 -53.34 -43.84 -37.08
CA ALA A 2 -52.23 -43.91 -36.12
C ALA A 2 -51.46 -42.57 -35.97
N LYS A 3 -51.85 -41.74 -34.98
CA LYS A 3 -51.08 -41.46 -33.74
C LYS A 3 -51.70 -40.26 -32.99
N ARG A 4 -52.32 -40.54 -31.84
CA ARG A 4 -52.62 -39.56 -30.79
C ARG A 4 -51.32 -39.26 -30.04
N ALA A 5 -50.91 -38.00 -29.98
CA ALA A 5 -49.82 -37.54 -29.12
C ALA A 5 -50.41 -37.00 -27.82
N ILE A 6 -49.97 -37.59 -26.70
CA ILE A 6 -50.31 -37.21 -25.33
C ILE A 6 -49.49 -35.98 -24.98
N VAL A 7 -50.15 -34.84 -24.72
CA VAL A 7 -49.52 -33.65 -24.16
C VAL A 7 -49.47 -33.83 -22.64
N ALA A 8 -48.35 -34.33 -22.13
CA ALA A 8 -48.05 -34.32 -20.71
C ALA A 8 -47.48 -32.93 -20.33
N GLY A 9 -48.22 -32.18 -19.51
CA GLY A 9 -47.76 -30.92 -18.95
C GLY A 9 -46.53 -31.11 -18.07
N ARG A 10 -45.35 -30.76 -18.59
CA ARG A 10 -44.18 -30.48 -17.76
C ARG A 10 -44.43 -29.17 -17.03
N LYS A 11 -44.81 -29.26 -15.75
CA LYS A 11 -44.59 -28.16 -14.80
C LYS A 11 -43.10 -27.81 -14.85
N PRO A 12 -42.71 -26.52 -14.88
CA PRO A 12 -41.33 -26.18 -14.66
C PRO A 12 -40.96 -26.69 -13.27
N VAL A 13 -39.98 -27.57 -13.21
CA VAL A 13 -39.24 -27.81 -11.97
C VAL A 13 -38.55 -26.49 -11.71
N VAL A 14 -39.20 -25.65 -10.90
CA VAL A 14 -38.50 -24.58 -10.18
C VAL A 14 -37.51 -25.33 -9.32
N ALA A 15 -36.29 -25.46 -9.81
CA ALA A 15 -35.16 -25.81 -8.98
C ALA A 15 -35.07 -24.67 -7.96
N ASP A 16 -35.63 -24.91 -6.78
CA ASP A 16 -35.50 -24.09 -5.60
C ASP A 16 -34.01 -24.09 -5.22
N THR A 17 -33.25 -23.28 -5.96
CA THR A 17 -31.83 -22.99 -5.74
C THR A 17 -31.73 -21.72 -4.92
N LYS A 18 -32.49 -21.66 -3.81
CA LYS A 18 -31.97 -21.03 -2.61
C LYS A 18 -30.86 -21.93 -2.08
N LEU A 19 -29.70 -21.90 -2.73
CA LEU A 19 -28.45 -22.02 -1.96
C LEU A 19 -28.59 -20.91 -0.92
N ARG A 20 -28.91 -21.29 0.32
CA ARG A 20 -28.74 -20.40 1.46
C ARG A 20 -27.27 -20.06 1.44
N ALA A 21 -26.92 -18.91 0.86
CA ALA A 21 -25.55 -18.45 0.86
C ALA A 21 -25.15 -18.35 2.33
N MET A 22 -24.27 -19.24 2.76
CA MET A 22 -23.70 -19.17 4.10
C MET A 22 -22.65 -18.06 4.06
N ALA A 23 -22.57 -17.27 5.14
CA ALA A 23 -21.51 -16.29 5.26
C ALA A 23 -20.13 -16.96 5.06
N PRO A 24 -19.17 -16.27 4.43
CA PRO A 24 -17.82 -16.80 4.26
C PRO A 24 -17.24 -17.27 5.61
N LEU A 25 -16.63 -18.46 5.62
CA LEU A 25 -15.93 -18.92 6.81
C LEU A 25 -14.61 -18.17 6.94
N GLU A 26 -14.60 -17.12 7.74
CA GLU A 26 -13.39 -16.31 7.97
C GLU A 26 -12.47 -16.93 9.03
N PRO A 27 -11.14 -16.98 8.76
CA PRO A 27 -10.17 -17.51 9.69
C PRO A 27 -10.04 -16.60 10.91
N VAL A 28 -9.70 -17.19 12.06
CA VAL A 28 -9.24 -16.43 13.22
C VAL A 28 -7.73 -16.22 13.04
N LEU A 29 -7.29 -14.97 13.07
CA LEU A 29 -5.88 -14.64 12.95
C LEU A 29 -5.20 -14.75 14.33
N GLU A 30 -4.01 -15.34 14.34
CA GLU A 30 -3.16 -15.48 15.53
C GLU A 30 -2.47 -14.16 15.85
N LEU A 31 -3.25 -13.10 16.13
CA LEU A 31 -2.76 -11.72 16.27
C LEU A 31 -1.77 -11.53 17.42
N ASP A 32 -1.73 -12.46 18.37
CA ASP A 32 -0.75 -12.46 19.47
C ASP A 32 0.63 -12.94 19.03
N ASP A 33 0.72 -13.62 17.87
CA ASP A 33 1.97 -14.08 17.25
C ASP A 33 2.39 -13.22 16.05
N ILE A 34 1.44 -12.59 15.36
CA ILE A 34 1.72 -11.71 14.21
C ILE A 34 2.31 -10.37 14.69
N GLN A 35 3.39 -9.89 14.05
CA GLN A 35 3.86 -8.52 14.28
C GLN A 35 2.81 -7.52 13.80
N GLY A 36 2.47 -6.53 14.63
CA GLY A 36 1.31 -5.67 14.40
C GLY A 36 1.41 -4.74 13.19
N ILE A 37 2.61 -4.49 12.69
CA ILE A 37 2.81 -3.77 11.43
C ILE A 37 2.28 -4.56 10.23
N ALA A 38 2.30 -5.90 10.29
CA ALA A 38 1.83 -6.76 9.20
C ALA A 38 0.30 -6.90 9.20
N ALA A 39 -0.29 -7.04 10.39
CA ALA A 39 -1.74 -7.00 10.56
C ALA A 39 -2.09 -6.53 11.99
N PRO A 40 -2.93 -5.49 12.16
CA PRO A 40 -3.66 -4.74 11.13
C PRO A 40 -2.89 -3.54 10.52
N GLY A 41 -1.61 -3.36 10.85
CA GLY A 41 -0.80 -2.21 10.42
C GLY A 41 -0.80 -1.06 11.43
N PHE A 42 0.37 -0.44 11.63
CA PHE A 42 0.57 0.60 12.64
C PHE A 42 -0.27 1.86 12.37
N LEU A 43 -0.31 2.36 11.13
CA LEU A 43 -1.03 3.58 10.71
C LEU A 43 -0.93 4.73 11.74
N LYS A 44 0.31 5.11 12.06
CA LYS A 44 0.61 6.17 13.03
C LYS A 44 1.15 7.42 12.33
N PRO A 45 0.97 8.61 12.91
CA PRO A 45 1.41 9.85 12.28
C PRO A 45 2.93 10.08 12.33
N HIS A 46 3.64 9.47 13.27
CA HIS A 46 5.08 9.68 13.45
C HIS A 46 5.81 8.35 13.42
N HIS A 47 6.84 8.25 12.58
CA HIS A 47 7.68 7.07 12.44
C HIS A 47 9.17 7.42 12.60
N ALA A 48 9.94 6.48 13.11
CA ALA A 48 11.38 6.46 13.04
C ALA A 48 11.82 5.07 12.58
N LEU A 49 12.54 5.02 11.46
CA LEU A 49 13.15 3.81 10.92
C LEU A 49 14.58 3.74 11.43
N VAL A 50 14.88 2.74 12.28
CA VAL A 50 16.23 2.50 12.77
C VAL A 50 16.88 1.47 11.86
N TYR A 51 17.80 1.93 11.02
CA TYR A 51 18.57 1.11 10.09
C TYR A 51 19.70 0.41 10.82
N LEU A 52 19.79 -0.90 10.69
CA LEU A 52 20.79 -1.71 11.37
C LEU A 52 21.71 -2.41 10.36
N ARG A 53 23.01 -2.18 10.52
CA ARG A 53 24.07 -3.00 9.95
C ARG A 53 24.81 -3.72 11.06
N LEU A 54 24.87 -5.03 10.96
CA LEU A 54 25.46 -5.90 11.96
C LEU A 54 26.98 -5.83 11.91
N PRO A 55 27.66 -5.93 13.05
CA PRO A 55 29.11 -5.99 13.08
C PRO A 55 29.63 -7.33 12.54
N GLU A 56 30.88 -7.31 12.08
CA GLU A 56 31.57 -8.54 11.66
C GLU A 56 32.07 -9.38 12.85
N ALA A 57 32.36 -8.75 13.98
CA ALA A 57 32.89 -9.45 15.14
C ALA A 57 31.84 -10.38 15.77
N ILE A 58 32.17 -11.67 15.86
CA ILE A 58 31.26 -12.73 16.35
C ILE A 58 30.72 -12.42 17.74
N LEU A 59 31.57 -11.94 18.67
CA LEU A 59 31.14 -11.63 20.04
C LEU A 59 30.11 -10.50 20.07
N GLN A 60 30.25 -9.49 19.21
CA GLN A 60 29.28 -8.39 19.10
C GLN A 60 27.97 -8.89 18.48
N LEU A 61 28.05 -9.77 17.47
CA LEU A 61 26.87 -10.39 16.86
C LEU A 61 26.07 -11.24 17.86
N ILE A 62 26.76 -12.00 18.73
CA ILE A 62 26.12 -12.76 19.82
C ILE A 62 25.43 -11.81 20.79
N ALA A 63 26.11 -10.76 21.25
CA ALA A 63 25.53 -9.78 22.17
C ALA A 63 24.30 -9.06 21.58
N ILE A 64 24.32 -8.73 20.28
CA ILE A 64 23.17 -8.18 19.57
C ILE A 64 22.04 -9.22 19.51
N ARG A 65 22.32 -10.50 19.18
CA ARG A 65 21.30 -11.54 19.18
C ARG A 65 20.61 -11.64 20.54
N GLU A 66 21.38 -11.70 21.62
CA GLU A 66 20.85 -11.76 22.99
C GLU A 66 20.00 -10.53 23.34
N HIS A 67 20.46 -9.33 22.96
CA HIS A 67 19.70 -8.09 23.17
C HIS A 67 18.37 -8.11 22.41
N LEU A 68 18.38 -8.48 21.12
CA LEU A 68 17.16 -8.59 20.32
C LEU A 68 16.22 -9.67 20.88
N ALA A 69 16.75 -10.80 21.35
CA ALA A 69 15.96 -11.88 21.95
C ALA A 69 15.29 -11.42 23.24
N ALA A 70 16.02 -10.66 24.08
CA ALA A 70 15.49 -10.04 25.29
C ALA A 70 14.38 -9.04 24.98
N MET A 71 14.57 -8.17 23.98
CA MET A 71 13.53 -7.23 23.51
C MET A 71 12.27 -7.97 23.05
N ALA A 72 12.43 -9.00 22.22
CA ALA A 72 11.31 -9.81 21.73
C ALA A 72 10.57 -10.48 22.89
N SER A 73 11.30 -11.04 23.87
CA SER A 73 10.72 -11.73 25.03
C SER A 73 10.02 -10.77 26.01
N ALA A 74 10.54 -9.55 26.15
CA ALA A 74 9.94 -8.49 26.97
C ALA A 74 8.69 -7.84 26.32
N GLY A 75 8.28 -8.28 25.13
CA GLY A 75 7.12 -7.71 24.42
C GLY A 75 7.36 -6.32 23.85
N ALA A 76 8.62 -5.95 23.60
CA ALA A 76 8.96 -4.67 22.96
C ALA A 76 8.43 -4.61 21.52
N ILE A 77 8.46 -5.75 20.81
CA ILE A 77 7.90 -5.88 19.46
C ILE A 77 6.39 -6.03 19.56
N ALA A 78 5.66 -5.10 18.95
CA ALA A 78 4.21 -5.01 19.06
C ALA A 78 3.53 -6.16 18.31
N SER A 79 2.62 -6.87 18.98
CA SER A 79 1.74 -7.85 18.35
C SER A 79 0.59 -7.19 17.58
N GLY A 80 -0.04 -7.96 16.69
CA GLY A 80 -1.29 -7.59 16.03
C GLY A 80 -2.42 -7.33 17.02
N ARG A 81 -2.46 -8.06 18.14
CA ARG A 81 -3.46 -7.87 19.21
C ARG A 81 -3.37 -6.46 19.80
N LYS A 82 -2.17 -6.10 20.28
CA LYS A 82 -1.87 -4.79 20.86
C LYS A 82 -2.15 -3.66 19.86
N THR A 83 -1.80 -3.88 18.61
CA THR A 83 -2.01 -2.89 17.53
C THR A 83 -3.49 -2.73 17.17
N LEU A 84 -4.27 -3.82 17.16
CA LEU A 84 -5.70 -3.75 16.89
C LEU A 84 -6.46 -3.06 18.01
N GLU A 85 -6.10 -3.34 19.27
CA GLU A 85 -6.63 -2.64 20.44
C GLU A 85 -6.35 -1.15 20.38
N ASP A 86 -5.09 -0.78 20.09
CA ASP A 86 -4.69 0.61 19.89
C ASP A 86 -5.55 1.31 18.82
N ARG A 87 -5.71 0.69 17.64
CA ARG A 87 -6.54 1.25 16.57
C ARG A 87 -8.00 1.39 16.96
N ARG A 88 -8.59 0.38 17.62
CA ARG A 88 -10.00 0.39 18.05
C ARG A 88 -10.26 1.50 19.05
N GLN A 89 -9.37 1.67 20.02
CA GLN A 89 -9.48 2.74 20.99
C GLN A 89 -9.25 4.13 20.36
N HIS A 90 -8.34 4.26 19.37
CA HIS A 90 -8.19 5.52 18.63
C HIS A 90 -9.51 5.91 17.94
N ARG A 91 -10.19 4.96 17.31
CA ARG A 91 -11.52 5.17 16.71
C ARG A 91 -12.58 5.56 17.74
N GLN A 92 -12.61 4.89 18.89
CA GLN A 92 -13.52 5.25 19.98
C GLN A 92 -13.27 6.68 20.48
N PHE A 93 -12.01 7.10 20.59
CA PHE A 93 -11.66 8.48 20.93
C PHE A 93 -12.10 9.48 19.84
N ALA A 94 -11.82 9.20 18.57
CA ALA A 94 -12.21 10.06 17.45
C ALA A 94 -13.73 10.24 17.36
N ALA A 95 -14.51 9.21 17.71
CA ALA A 95 -15.96 9.26 17.78
C ALA A 95 -16.52 9.81 19.11
N GLY A 96 -15.65 10.31 20.01
CA GLY A 96 -16.06 10.93 21.28
C GLY A 96 -16.48 9.96 22.38
N PHE A 97 -16.29 8.65 22.19
CA PHE A 97 -16.72 7.61 23.13
C PHE A 97 -15.69 7.27 24.23
N ALA A 98 -14.46 7.78 24.13
CA ALA A 98 -13.39 7.49 25.09
C ALA A 98 -12.49 8.70 25.35
N LYS A 99 -11.73 8.70 26.45
CA LYS A 99 -10.63 9.65 26.70
C LYS A 99 -9.34 9.14 26.07
N ARG A 100 -8.48 10.04 25.56
CA ARG A 100 -7.18 9.67 24.98
C ARG A 100 -6.19 9.36 26.11
N GLU A 101 -5.86 8.09 26.28
CA GLU A 101 -4.73 7.67 27.10
C GLU A 101 -3.43 7.83 26.32
N ALA A 102 -2.35 8.24 26.99
CA ALA A 102 -1.02 8.28 26.40
C ALA A 102 -0.54 6.85 26.12
N ARG A 103 -0.07 6.59 24.89
CA ARG A 103 0.34 5.25 24.47
C ARG A 103 1.79 5.22 24.05
N ALA A 104 2.46 4.16 24.47
CA ALA A 104 3.81 3.88 24.03
C ALA A 104 3.86 3.66 22.51
N PRO A 105 4.92 4.11 21.83
CA PRO A 105 5.12 3.77 20.42
C PRO A 105 5.14 2.26 20.19
N LEU A 106 4.62 1.86 19.04
CA LEU A 106 4.66 0.49 18.53
C LEU A 106 6.00 0.24 17.84
N VAL A 107 6.56 -0.96 17.99
CA VAL A 107 7.84 -1.34 17.38
C VAL A 107 7.68 -2.62 16.57
N ALA A 108 8.20 -2.63 15.36
CA ALA A 108 8.36 -3.84 14.54
C ALA A 108 9.84 -4.05 14.20
N LEU A 109 10.23 -5.29 13.92
CA LEU A 109 11.60 -5.67 13.54
C LEU A 109 11.56 -6.58 12.31
N ALA A 110 12.22 -6.15 11.24
CA ALA A 110 12.30 -6.86 9.98
C ALA A 110 13.76 -7.08 9.57
N PHE A 111 14.05 -8.18 8.87
CA PHE A 111 15.41 -8.57 8.46
C PHE A 111 15.51 -8.69 6.96
N THR A 112 16.60 -8.22 6.35
CA THR A 112 16.94 -8.60 4.97
C THR A 112 17.37 -10.06 4.94
N ALA A 113 17.44 -10.68 3.76
CA ALA A 113 17.95 -12.05 3.65
C ALA A 113 19.41 -12.15 4.17
N GLN A 114 20.24 -11.16 3.88
CA GLN A 114 21.63 -11.13 4.35
C GLN A 114 21.71 -11.06 5.87
N GLY A 115 20.99 -10.12 6.48
CA GLY A 115 20.96 -9.97 7.94
C GLY A 115 20.32 -11.16 8.66
N LEU A 116 19.27 -11.75 8.09
CA LEU A 116 18.65 -12.96 8.63
C LEU A 116 19.64 -14.14 8.63
N GLY A 117 20.44 -14.27 7.56
CA GLY A 117 21.47 -15.29 7.44
C GLY A 117 22.61 -15.18 8.46
N ARG A 118 22.82 -14.00 9.06
CA ARG A 118 23.77 -13.80 10.17
C ARG A 118 23.27 -14.44 11.47
N PHE A 119 21.96 -14.66 11.60
CA PHE A 119 21.36 -15.22 12.80
C PHE A 119 20.91 -16.67 12.65
N THR A 120 20.43 -17.08 11.47
CA THR A 120 19.89 -18.42 11.27
C THR A 120 20.14 -18.99 9.87
N PRO A 121 20.53 -20.27 9.73
CA PRO A 121 20.68 -20.92 8.44
C PRO A 121 19.33 -21.16 7.73
N ALA A 122 18.20 -20.99 8.45
CA ALA A 122 16.85 -21.13 7.92
C ALA A 122 16.57 -20.16 6.75
N VAL A 123 17.35 -19.08 6.60
CA VAL A 123 17.25 -18.18 5.43
C VAL A 123 17.39 -18.90 4.09
N SER A 124 18.14 -20.00 4.05
CA SER A 124 18.32 -20.82 2.85
C SER A 124 17.01 -21.43 2.32
N GLN A 125 15.98 -21.54 3.18
CA GLN A 125 14.68 -22.12 2.86
C GLN A 125 13.74 -21.13 2.14
N PHE A 126 14.05 -19.83 2.14
CA PHE A 126 13.26 -18.87 1.36
C PHE A 126 13.36 -19.21 -0.13
N LYS A 127 12.21 -19.24 -0.81
CA LYS A 127 12.14 -19.48 -2.25
C LYS A 127 12.02 -18.20 -3.07
N SER A 128 11.65 -17.08 -2.46
CA SER A 128 11.53 -15.76 -3.11
C SER A 128 12.89 -15.27 -3.64
N PRO A 129 13.08 -15.19 -4.98
CA PRO A 129 14.29 -14.60 -5.54
C PRO A 129 14.43 -13.11 -5.20
N ALA A 130 13.32 -12.37 -5.10
CA ALA A 130 13.35 -10.96 -4.76
C ALA A 130 13.91 -10.75 -3.35
N PHE A 131 13.36 -11.44 -2.34
CA PHE A 131 13.84 -11.33 -0.96
C PHE A 131 15.31 -11.74 -0.83
N ARG A 132 15.70 -12.86 -1.45
CA ARG A 132 17.09 -13.36 -1.41
C ARG A 132 18.07 -12.42 -2.11
N GLY A 133 17.68 -11.83 -3.23
CA GLY A 133 18.51 -10.91 -4.00
C GLY A 133 18.60 -9.51 -3.39
N GLY A 134 17.56 -9.08 -2.68
CA GLY A 134 17.46 -7.75 -2.12
C GLY A 134 17.08 -6.68 -3.14
N LEU A 135 16.56 -5.55 -2.65
CA LEU A 135 15.99 -4.49 -3.49
C LEU A 135 17.01 -3.88 -4.47
N ALA A 136 18.24 -3.59 -4.03
CA ALA A 136 19.23 -2.93 -4.88
C ALA A 136 19.55 -3.74 -6.14
N ALA A 137 19.67 -5.07 -6.02
CA ALA A 137 19.87 -5.97 -7.16
C ALA A 137 18.63 -6.06 -8.08
N ARG A 138 17.45 -5.69 -7.58
CA ARG A 138 16.16 -5.72 -8.28
C ARG A 138 15.77 -4.36 -8.85
N SER A 139 16.50 -3.29 -8.52
CA SER A 139 16.24 -1.90 -8.92
C SER A 139 16.00 -1.72 -10.42
N GLY A 140 16.85 -2.32 -11.26
CA GLY A 140 16.70 -2.27 -12.72
C GLY A 140 15.39 -2.90 -13.23
N LEU A 141 14.87 -3.95 -12.57
CA LEU A 141 13.54 -4.48 -12.91
C LEU A 141 12.43 -3.48 -12.58
N LEU A 142 12.58 -2.75 -11.48
CA LEU A 142 11.64 -1.72 -11.05
C LEU A 142 11.66 -0.47 -11.96
N GLY A 143 12.58 -0.44 -12.93
CA GLY A 143 12.80 0.69 -13.81
C GLY A 143 13.60 1.81 -13.18
N ASP A 144 14.23 1.59 -12.02
CA ASP A 144 15.11 2.58 -11.42
C ASP A 144 16.28 2.89 -12.38
N PRO A 145 16.81 4.13 -12.38
CA PRO A 145 17.97 4.46 -13.20
C PRO A 145 19.15 3.53 -12.95
N VAL A 146 19.84 3.14 -14.03
CA VAL A 146 21.03 2.26 -13.98
C VAL A 146 22.31 2.99 -14.35
N ASP A 147 22.19 4.23 -14.82
CA ASP A 147 23.33 5.11 -15.08
C ASP A 147 23.94 5.53 -13.73
N PRO A 148 25.21 5.22 -13.44
CA PRO A 148 25.84 5.60 -12.17
C PRO A 148 25.95 7.11 -11.97
N ASP A 149 25.78 7.94 -13.01
CA ASP A 149 25.75 9.39 -12.88
C ASP A 149 24.35 9.92 -12.46
N ASP A 150 23.31 9.08 -12.52
CA ASP A 150 21.98 9.45 -12.05
C ASP A 150 21.90 9.33 -10.51
N PRO A 151 21.53 10.40 -9.78
CA PRO A 151 21.45 10.38 -8.32
C PRO A 151 20.42 9.38 -7.76
N ALA A 152 19.46 8.93 -8.57
CA ALA A 152 18.47 7.94 -8.20
C ALA A 152 18.88 6.49 -8.51
N ALA A 153 20.03 6.30 -9.16
CA ALA A 153 20.57 4.96 -9.39
C ALA A 153 20.97 4.27 -8.09
N ALA A 154 20.85 2.95 -8.05
CA ALA A 154 21.06 2.16 -6.83
C ALA A 154 22.47 2.35 -6.22
N SER A 155 23.48 2.62 -7.04
CA SER A 155 24.84 2.95 -6.58
C SER A 155 24.94 4.23 -5.76
N ASN A 156 23.98 5.14 -5.92
CA ASN A 156 23.95 6.46 -5.29
C ASN A 156 22.92 6.55 -4.15
N TRP A 157 22.25 5.45 -3.82
CA TRP A 157 21.27 5.43 -2.75
C TRP A 157 21.92 5.76 -1.40
N VAL A 158 21.26 6.62 -0.63
CA VAL A 158 21.71 7.02 0.71
C VAL A 158 21.53 5.91 1.74
N VAL A 159 20.73 4.88 1.42
CA VAL A 159 20.50 3.72 2.27
C VAL A 159 20.14 2.46 1.46
N GLY A 160 20.74 1.32 1.81
CA GLY A 160 20.37 0.01 1.25
C GLY A 160 20.79 -0.22 -0.20
N GLY A 161 21.63 0.65 -0.76
CA GLY A 161 22.39 0.43 -1.98
C GLY A 161 23.70 -0.34 -1.73
N PRO A 162 24.49 -0.57 -2.79
CA PRO A 162 25.78 -1.25 -2.69
C PRO A 162 26.75 -0.54 -1.73
N GLY A 163 27.33 -1.28 -0.78
CA GLY A 163 28.26 -0.76 0.23
C GLY A 163 27.59 -0.15 1.48
N ASN A 164 26.28 0.12 1.43
CA ASN A 164 25.46 0.57 2.57
C ASN A 164 24.20 -0.28 2.79
N GLU A 165 24.31 -1.58 2.48
CA GLU A 165 23.25 -2.57 2.63
C GLU A 165 22.76 -2.65 4.08
N LEU A 166 21.47 -2.95 4.26
CA LEU A 166 20.85 -3.13 5.57
C LEU A 166 20.78 -4.62 5.93
N ASP A 167 20.99 -4.94 7.20
CA ASP A 167 20.77 -6.28 7.75
C ASP A 167 19.38 -6.41 8.38
N ALA A 168 18.96 -5.37 9.11
CA ALA A 168 17.65 -5.29 9.71
C ALA A 168 17.15 -3.84 9.78
N MET A 169 15.88 -3.69 10.08
CA MET A 169 15.25 -2.41 10.29
C MET A 169 14.21 -2.51 11.40
N PHE A 170 14.28 -1.58 12.36
CA PHE A 170 13.15 -1.33 13.25
C PHE A 170 12.24 -0.26 12.66
N VAL A 171 10.93 -0.48 12.79
CA VAL A 171 9.93 0.56 12.55
C VAL A 171 9.34 0.93 13.91
N VAL A 172 9.65 2.14 14.38
CA VAL A 172 9.07 2.70 15.61
C VAL A 172 8.00 3.71 15.20
N ALA A 173 6.76 3.54 15.65
CA ALA A 173 5.65 4.36 15.20
C ALA A 173 4.70 4.72 16.34
N GLY A 174 4.19 5.96 16.39
CA GLY A 174 3.35 6.42 17.49
C GLY A 174 2.63 7.74 17.22
N ASP A 175 1.75 8.11 18.16
CA ASP A 175 0.90 9.30 18.03
C ASP A 175 1.60 10.61 18.46
N HIS A 176 2.78 10.51 19.08
CA HIS A 176 3.55 11.64 19.57
C HIS A 176 5.00 11.55 19.09
N GLN A 177 5.43 12.55 18.33
CA GLN A 177 6.75 12.59 17.69
C GLN A 177 7.91 12.44 18.71
N ALA A 178 7.82 13.12 19.85
CA ALA A 178 8.86 13.09 20.88
C ALA A 178 9.07 11.67 21.44
N ASP A 179 7.99 10.92 21.70
CA ASP A 179 8.06 9.56 22.23
C ASP A 179 8.68 8.59 21.21
N VAL A 180 8.28 8.72 19.94
CA VAL A 180 8.83 7.94 18.82
C VAL A 180 10.33 8.18 18.67
N ARG A 181 10.75 9.45 18.62
CA ARG A 181 12.16 9.82 18.48
C ARG A 181 12.98 9.35 19.67
N SER A 182 12.47 9.53 20.90
CA SER A 182 13.14 9.11 22.12
C SER A 182 13.31 7.59 22.19
N LEU A 183 12.28 6.81 21.83
CA LEU A 183 12.40 5.35 21.80
C LEU A 183 13.36 4.86 20.71
N ALA A 184 13.30 5.45 19.51
CA ALA A 184 14.21 5.12 18.42
C ALA A 184 15.68 5.42 18.78
N GLN A 185 15.94 6.55 19.44
CA GLN A 185 17.27 6.91 19.92
C GLN A 185 17.78 5.93 20.99
N ARG A 186 16.92 5.45 21.90
CA ARG A 186 17.31 4.41 22.87
C ARG A 186 17.70 3.11 22.17
N ILE A 187 16.86 2.61 21.27
CA ILE A 187 17.14 1.39 20.49
C ILE A 187 18.45 1.56 19.72
N ALA A 188 18.66 2.70 19.06
CA ALA A 188 19.88 2.98 18.34
C ALA A 188 21.12 3.03 19.24
N GLY A 189 21.02 3.71 20.38
CA GLY A 189 22.10 3.81 21.37
C GLY A 189 22.52 2.46 21.93
N ASP A 190 21.55 1.59 22.26
CA ASP A 190 21.81 0.23 22.74
C ASP A 190 22.56 -0.57 21.66
N LEU A 191 22.10 -0.56 20.41
CA LEU A 191 22.73 -1.29 19.31
C LEU A 191 24.12 -0.77 18.95
N VAL A 192 24.33 0.55 18.96
CA VAL A 192 25.65 1.17 18.79
C VAL A 192 26.60 0.77 19.93
N GLY A 193 26.11 0.74 21.17
CA GLY A 193 26.87 0.28 22.33
C GLY A 193 27.32 -1.19 22.21
N LEU A 194 26.57 -2.00 21.46
CA LEU A 194 26.91 -3.38 21.13
C LEU A 194 27.79 -3.54 19.87
N GLY A 195 28.17 -2.43 19.23
CA GLY A 195 29.09 -2.41 18.09
C GLY A 195 28.42 -2.41 16.71
N ALA A 196 27.10 -2.26 16.63
CA ALA A 196 26.42 -2.14 15.34
C ALA A 196 26.59 -0.75 14.71
N ASN A 197 26.48 -0.68 13.38
CA ASN A 197 26.34 0.59 12.67
C ASN A 197 24.85 0.89 12.48
N VAL A 198 24.42 2.06 12.99
CA VAL A 198 23.02 2.44 13.06
C VAL A 198 22.82 3.84 12.50
N ALA A 199 21.76 4.00 11.71
CA ALA A 199 21.25 5.29 11.29
C ALA A 199 19.74 5.38 11.55
N ILE A 200 19.20 6.60 11.67
CA ILE A 200 17.76 6.81 11.89
C ILE A 200 17.21 7.70 10.78
N GLN A 201 16.14 7.24 10.13
CA GLN A 201 15.32 8.07 9.24
C GLN A 201 14.00 8.40 9.93
N HIS A 202 13.71 9.69 10.06
CA HIS A 202 12.44 10.15 10.58
C HIS A 202 11.43 10.35 9.45
N GLY A 203 10.17 10.06 9.76
CA GLY A 203 9.04 10.36 8.91
C GLY A 203 7.86 10.82 9.75
N ASP A 204 7.13 11.80 9.24
CA ASP A 204 6.09 12.51 9.96
C ASP A 204 4.96 12.83 9.00
N VAL A 205 3.71 12.69 9.45
CA VAL A 205 2.57 13.32 8.81
C VAL A 205 2.86 14.82 8.75
N ARG A 206 2.63 15.41 7.58
CA ARG A 206 2.87 16.82 7.30
C ARG A 206 2.09 17.70 8.27
N ALA A 207 2.78 18.64 8.91
CA ALA A 207 2.17 19.57 9.86
C ALA A 207 1.27 20.61 9.16
N ASP A 208 1.63 21.01 7.94
CA ASP A 208 0.89 21.98 7.13
C ASP A 208 -0.35 21.36 6.46
N GLN A 209 -0.29 20.07 6.11
CA GLN A 209 -1.40 19.32 5.50
C GLN A 209 -1.44 17.87 6.02
N PRO A 210 -2.00 17.63 7.22
CA PRO A 210 -2.13 16.29 7.76
C PRO A 210 -2.87 15.34 6.80
N GLY A 211 -2.42 14.09 6.71
CA GLY A 211 -2.96 13.08 5.77
C GLY A 211 -2.40 13.16 4.34
N HIS A 212 -1.81 14.29 3.94
CA HIS A 212 -1.39 14.50 2.56
C HIS A 212 0.08 14.13 2.32
N GLU A 213 0.41 13.60 1.14
CA GLU A 213 1.79 13.44 0.67
C GLU A 213 2.35 14.76 0.10
N HIS A 214 3.63 14.80 -0.32
CA HIS A 214 4.30 16.08 -0.63
C HIS A 214 3.79 16.79 -1.90
N PHE A 215 3.25 16.08 -2.89
CA PHE A 215 2.58 16.73 -4.02
C PHE A 215 1.28 17.44 -3.58
N GLY A 216 0.68 17.02 -2.47
CA GLY A 216 -0.50 17.64 -1.88
C GLY A 216 -1.79 16.85 -2.02
N PHE A 217 -1.71 15.54 -2.24
CA PHE A 217 -2.85 14.64 -2.30
C PHE A 217 -3.03 13.89 -0.98
N ASP A 218 -4.28 13.76 -0.53
CA ASP A 218 -4.62 12.91 0.61
C ASP A 218 -4.21 11.44 0.33
N ASP A 219 -3.42 10.87 1.23
CA ASP A 219 -2.90 9.51 1.12
C ASP A 219 -3.48 8.62 2.23
N GLY A 220 -3.45 7.31 2.00
CA GLY A 220 -3.98 6.32 2.94
C GLY A 220 -5.49 6.07 2.81
N VAL A 221 -6.21 6.81 1.96
CA VAL A 221 -7.67 6.67 1.74
C VAL A 221 -8.09 5.23 1.42
N SER A 222 -7.44 4.61 0.43
CA SER A 222 -7.79 3.25 -0.01
C SER A 222 -6.76 2.24 0.48
N GLN A 223 -7.16 1.45 1.47
CA GLN A 223 -6.44 0.27 1.97
C GLN A 223 -7.32 -0.99 1.82
N PRO A 224 -6.77 -2.15 1.46
CA PRO A 224 -7.52 -3.40 1.55
C PRO A 224 -7.92 -3.68 3.01
N GLY A 225 -9.16 -4.12 3.21
CA GLY A 225 -9.56 -4.69 4.49
C GLY A 225 -9.04 -6.12 4.61
N ILE A 226 -8.36 -6.46 5.70
CA ILE A 226 -7.96 -7.84 5.96
C ILE A 226 -9.21 -8.61 6.39
N ARG A 227 -9.59 -9.62 5.60
CA ARG A 227 -10.63 -10.59 5.94
C ARG A 227 -10.14 -11.48 7.09
N GLY A 228 -10.99 -11.73 8.08
CA GLY A 228 -10.61 -12.50 9.25
C GLY A 228 -11.17 -11.95 10.54
N ARG A 229 -11.20 -12.83 11.54
CA ARG A 229 -11.60 -12.51 12.91
C ARG A 229 -10.39 -12.35 13.81
N ALA A 230 -10.51 -11.41 14.74
CA ALA A 230 -9.54 -11.18 15.79
C ALA A 230 -9.68 -12.19 16.94
N SER A 231 -10.83 -12.83 17.11
CA SER A 231 -11.03 -13.93 18.05
C SER A 231 -12.06 -14.93 17.55
N HIS A 232 -12.40 -15.93 18.36
CA HIS A 232 -13.47 -16.88 18.04
C HIS A 232 -14.88 -16.27 18.14
N ALA A 233 -15.02 -15.07 18.70
CA ALA A 233 -16.31 -14.37 18.72
C ALA A 233 -16.78 -14.05 17.29
N PRO A 234 -18.07 -14.25 16.96
CA PRO A 234 -18.57 -14.17 15.58
C PRO A 234 -18.41 -12.78 14.96
N ASP A 235 -18.57 -11.71 15.74
CA ASP A 235 -18.54 -10.32 15.26
C ASP A 235 -17.24 -9.57 15.58
N ASP A 236 -16.22 -10.28 16.09
CA ASP A 236 -14.93 -9.68 16.42
C ASP A 236 -13.97 -9.73 15.22
N PHE A 237 -14.20 -8.86 14.23
CA PHE A 237 -13.43 -8.80 13.00
C PHE A 237 -12.13 -8.00 13.11
N VAL A 238 -11.11 -8.37 12.33
CA VAL A 238 -9.86 -7.59 12.22
C VAL A 238 -10.12 -6.24 11.55
N THR A 239 -10.88 -6.26 10.45
CA THR A 239 -11.38 -5.07 9.76
C THR A 239 -12.83 -4.82 10.18
N ASP A 240 -13.17 -3.59 10.53
CA ASP A 240 -14.53 -3.22 10.90
C ASP A 240 -15.53 -3.51 9.76
N ARG A 241 -16.77 -3.85 10.13
CA ARG A 241 -17.91 -4.04 9.22
C ARG A 241 -18.86 -2.86 9.39
N LYS A 242 -18.91 -1.96 8.41
CA LYS A 242 -19.73 -0.73 8.46
C LYS A 242 -20.98 -0.77 7.59
N LEU A 243 -21.07 -1.74 6.68
CA LEU A 243 -22.29 -1.98 5.92
C LEU A 243 -23.33 -2.69 6.80
N ASP A 244 -24.61 -2.46 6.49
CA ASP A 244 -25.71 -3.20 7.11
C ASP A 244 -25.56 -4.70 6.81
N ALA A 245 -25.68 -5.56 7.82
CA ALA A 245 -25.49 -7.00 7.66
C ALA A 245 -26.51 -7.65 6.70
N GLY A 246 -27.65 -7.01 6.44
CA GLY A 246 -28.65 -7.42 5.45
C GLY A 246 -28.33 -7.04 4.01
N ASP A 247 -27.37 -6.14 3.78
CA ASP A 247 -26.96 -5.65 2.44
C ASP A 247 -26.03 -6.66 1.74
N LEU A 248 -26.61 -7.81 1.38
CA LEU A 248 -25.87 -8.92 0.76
C LEU A 248 -25.87 -8.81 -0.77
N PRO A 249 -24.73 -9.12 -1.45
CA PRO A 249 -23.51 -9.71 -0.89
C PRO A 249 -22.49 -8.68 -0.36
N ASP A 250 -22.76 -7.38 -0.44
CA ASP A 250 -21.78 -6.32 -0.21
C ASP A 250 -21.24 -6.28 1.22
N ALA A 251 -22.07 -6.57 2.23
CA ALA A 251 -21.63 -6.72 3.62
C ALA A 251 -20.62 -7.86 3.84
N TRP A 252 -20.55 -8.83 2.91
CA TRP A 252 -19.53 -9.89 2.92
C TRP A 252 -18.32 -9.57 2.06
N LEU A 253 -18.42 -8.61 1.14
CA LEU A 253 -17.36 -8.21 0.24
C LEU A 253 -16.55 -7.02 0.77
N TYR A 254 -17.16 -6.16 1.59
CA TYR A 254 -16.59 -4.87 1.98
C TYR A 254 -16.56 -4.63 3.48
N GLY A 255 -15.50 -3.94 3.96
CA GLY A 255 -15.42 -3.45 5.34
C GLY A 255 -16.14 -2.11 5.50
N TYR A 256 -15.79 -1.18 4.62
CA TYR A 256 -16.45 0.11 4.37
C TYR A 256 -16.92 0.12 2.91
N PRO A 257 -17.88 0.95 2.51
CA PRO A 257 -18.29 1.07 1.10
C PRO A 257 -17.08 1.21 0.15
N GLY A 258 -16.98 0.29 -0.82
CA GLY A 258 -15.85 0.19 -1.76
C GLY A 258 -14.51 -0.35 -1.21
N GLN A 259 -14.41 -0.64 0.10
CA GLN A 259 -13.22 -1.24 0.70
C GLN A 259 -13.27 -2.77 0.65
N ASP A 260 -12.65 -3.35 -0.39
CA ASP A 260 -12.54 -4.80 -0.57
C ASP A 260 -11.96 -5.52 0.65
N LEU A 261 -12.60 -6.63 1.03
CA LEU A 261 -12.11 -7.60 2.00
C LEU A 261 -11.30 -8.68 1.31
N VAL A 262 -10.00 -8.63 1.59
CA VAL A 262 -8.98 -9.44 0.96
C VAL A 262 -8.56 -10.52 1.92
N TRP A 263 -8.39 -11.74 1.41
CA TRP A 263 -7.99 -12.88 2.23
C TRP A 263 -6.60 -12.64 2.86
N PRO A 264 -6.37 -13.06 4.11
CA PRO A 264 -5.18 -12.69 4.86
C PRO A 264 -3.90 -13.26 4.25
N GLY A 265 -3.98 -14.31 3.43
CA GLY A 265 -2.85 -14.87 2.71
C GLY A 265 -2.19 -13.93 1.71
N GLU A 266 -2.82 -12.81 1.34
CA GLU A 266 -2.16 -11.76 0.53
C GLU A 266 -1.17 -10.93 1.35
N PHE A 267 -1.25 -10.97 2.68
CA PHE A 267 -0.42 -10.17 3.58
C PHE A 267 0.41 -11.04 4.53
N LEU A 268 -0.07 -12.23 4.88
CA LEU A 268 0.50 -13.11 5.90
C LEU A 268 0.77 -14.50 5.33
N LEU A 269 1.96 -15.05 5.61
CA LEU A 269 2.29 -16.42 5.25
C LEU A 269 1.53 -17.42 6.12
N GLY A 270 1.14 -18.55 5.52
CA GLY A 270 0.38 -19.61 6.18
C GLY A 270 -1.14 -19.41 6.22
N TYR A 271 -1.66 -18.39 5.54
CA TYR A 271 -3.10 -18.18 5.37
C TYR A 271 -3.52 -18.35 3.91
N PRO A 272 -4.80 -18.69 3.65
CA PRO A 272 -5.32 -18.74 2.28
C PRO A 272 -5.25 -17.38 1.61
N VAL A 273 -4.81 -17.36 0.35
CA VAL A 273 -4.88 -16.18 -0.54
C VAL A 273 -6.31 -16.00 -1.06
N SER A 274 -6.55 -14.96 -1.85
CA SER A 274 -7.84 -14.70 -2.46
C SER A 274 -8.15 -15.71 -3.57
N GLY A 275 -9.34 -16.29 -3.53
CA GLY A 275 -9.84 -17.15 -4.60
C GLY A 275 -10.32 -16.36 -5.82
N ALA A 276 -10.72 -17.07 -6.88
CA ALA A 276 -11.37 -16.46 -8.04
C ALA A 276 -12.72 -15.80 -7.67
N ASP A 277 -13.44 -16.42 -6.73
CA ASP A 277 -14.53 -15.81 -5.99
C ASP A 277 -13.96 -15.18 -4.69
N PRO A 278 -14.08 -13.87 -4.47
CA PRO A 278 -13.55 -13.19 -3.29
C PRO A 278 -14.18 -13.65 -1.97
N LEU A 279 -15.34 -14.33 -2.02
CA LEU A 279 -15.98 -14.93 -0.85
C LEU A 279 -15.45 -16.31 -0.50
N LEU A 280 -14.64 -16.93 -1.37
CA LEU A 280 -14.04 -18.24 -1.15
C LEU A 280 -12.52 -18.14 -1.00
N PRO A 281 -11.92 -18.93 -0.09
CA PRO A 281 -10.47 -18.94 0.06
C PRO A 281 -9.82 -19.56 -1.18
N GLY A 282 -8.71 -18.97 -1.60
CA GLY A 282 -7.75 -19.58 -2.50
C GLY A 282 -6.81 -20.56 -1.76
N PRO A 283 -5.78 -21.08 -2.45
CA PRO A 283 -4.77 -21.92 -1.81
C PRO A 283 -3.94 -21.13 -0.79
N THR A 284 -3.40 -21.82 0.21
CA THR A 284 -2.33 -21.23 1.05
C THR A 284 -1.01 -21.32 0.31
N LEU A 285 -0.26 -20.21 0.23
CA LEU A 285 1.06 -20.21 -0.42
C LEU A 285 2.02 -21.13 0.34
N PRO A 286 2.84 -21.94 -0.35
CA PRO A 286 3.83 -22.79 0.32
C PRO A 286 4.87 -21.95 1.08
N CYS A 287 5.03 -22.22 2.36
CA CYS A 287 6.10 -21.69 3.20
C CYS A 287 6.55 -22.74 4.21
N GLU A 288 7.74 -22.59 4.77
CA GLU A 288 8.16 -23.43 5.89
C GLU A 288 7.32 -23.12 7.14
N PRO A 289 7.09 -24.08 8.06
CA PRO A 289 6.24 -23.88 9.23
C PRO A 289 6.60 -22.66 10.08
N TRP A 290 7.91 -22.39 10.25
CA TRP A 290 8.39 -21.25 11.03
C TRP A 290 8.14 -19.88 10.36
N MET A 291 7.83 -19.86 9.07
CA MET A 291 7.51 -18.62 8.35
C MET A 291 6.04 -18.20 8.51
N ARG A 292 5.19 -19.10 9.02
CA ARG A 292 3.76 -18.82 9.31
C ARG A 292 3.64 -17.56 10.17
N ASN A 293 2.57 -16.77 9.95
CA ASN A 293 2.31 -15.49 10.62
C ASN A 293 3.34 -14.39 10.31
N GLY A 294 4.37 -14.70 9.52
CA GLY A 294 5.30 -13.72 8.97
C GLY A 294 4.77 -13.05 7.71
N SER A 295 5.50 -12.03 7.27
CA SER A 295 5.19 -11.24 6.07
C SER A 295 6.46 -10.68 5.44
N PHE A 296 6.39 -10.25 4.19
CA PHE A 296 7.44 -9.41 3.61
C PHE A 296 7.10 -7.95 3.82
N LEU A 297 8.13 -7.15 4.12
CA LEU A 297 8.08 -5.70 4.16
C LEU A 297 8.98 -5.15 3.05
N VAL A 298 8.40 -4.32 2.18
CA VAL A 298 9.14 -3.55 1.18
C VAL A 298 9.30 -2.14 1.73
N TYR A 299 10.53 -1.65 1.74
CA TYR A 299 10.84 -0.25 2.06
C TYR A 299 11.44 0.45 0.86
N ARG A 300 10.91 1.62 0.51
CA ARG A 300 11.45 2.52 -0.51
C ARG A 300 11.52 3.94 0.05
N ARG A 301 12.71 4.54 0.00
CA ARG A 301 12.91 5.97 0.25
C ARG A 301 12.71 6.74 -1.05
N LEU A 302 11.53 7.31 -1.23
CA LEU A 302 11.13 7.95 -2.49
C LEU A 302 11.17 9.47 -2.32
N ARG A 303 12.16 10.14 -2.93
CA ARG A 303 12.21 11.61 -2.97
C ARG A 303 11.18 12.13 -3.96
N GLN A 304 10.56 13.27 -3.64
CA GLN A 304 9.52 13.89 -4.46
C GLN A 304 9.95 15.28 -4.92
N ASP A 305 10.06 15.47 -6.24
CA ASP A 305 10.28 16.77 -6.87
C ASP A 305 8.95 17.52 -7.00
N VAL A 306 8.54 18.14 -5.89
CA VAL A 306 7.25 18.83 -5.77
C VAL A 306 7.13 19.99 -6.76
N ALA A 307 8.17 20.80 -6.90
CA ALA A 307 8.17 21.93 -7.81
C ALA A 307 8.12 21.46 -9.27
N GLY A 308 8.96 20.48 -9.65
CA GLY A 308 8.98 19.93 -11.00
C GLY A 308 7.67 19.25 -11.40
N PHE A 309 7.00 18.59 -10.45
CA PHE A 309 5.66 18.05 -10.63
C PHE A 309 4.66 19.15 -11.00
N TRP A 310 4.49 20.15 -10.13
CA TRP A 310 3.48 21.20 -10.34
C TRP A 310 3.78 22.09 -11.54
N GLN A 311 5.04 22.42 -11.81
CA GLN A 311 5.45 23.11 -13.03
C GLN A 311 5.09 22.31 -14.29
N THR A 312 5.30 20.99 -14.26
CA THR A 312 4.92 20.12 -15.39
C THR A 312 3.42 20.05 -15.57
N MET A 313 2.65 19.93 -14.48
CA MET A 313 1.19 19.94 -14.55
C MET A 313 0.65 21.25 -15.12
N ARG A 314 1.16 22.41 -14.68
CA ARG A 314 0.76 23.71 -15.24
C ARG A 314 1.09 23.84 -16.72
N ARG A 315 2.31 23.45 -17.11
CA ARG A 315 2.78 23.53 -18.50
C ARG A 315 1.94 22.64 -19.43
N GLU A 316 1.71 21.39 -19.04
CA GLU A 316 0.93 20.44 -19.84
C GLU A 316 -0.54 20.84 -19.89
N ALA A 317 -1.12 21.33 -18.79
CA ALA A 317 -2.49 21.85 -18.77
C ALA A 317 -2.66 23.07 -19.70
N ALA A 318 -1.71 24.02 -19.69
CA ALA A 318 -1.71 25.17 -20.60
C ALA A 318 -1.53 24.77 -22.07
N ARG A 319 -0.74 23.72 -22.35
CA ARG A 319 -0.60 23.15 -23.69
C ARG A 319 -1.90 22.49 -24.15
N LEU A 320 -2.49 21.65 -23.31
CA LEU A 320 -3.72 20.92 -23.60
C LEU A 320 -4.93 21.85 -23.73
N SER A 321 -4.97 22.96 -23.00
CA SER A 321 -6.03 23.96 -23.11
C SER A 321 -6.17 24.60 -24.50
N LYS A 322 -5.18 24.40 -25.39
CA LYS A 322 -5.22 24.84 -26.80
C LYS A 322 -5.76 23.76 -27.75
N THR A 323 -6.05 22.57 -27.24
CA THR A 323 -6.64 21.44 -27.96
C THR A 323 -8.15 21.43 -27.72
N SER A 324 -8.92 21.16 -28.78
CA SER A 324 -10.38 21.04 -28.69
C SER A 324 -10.78 20.05 -27.59
N GLY A 325 -11.73 20.44 -26.75
CA GLY A 325 -12.29 19.61 -25.68
C GLY A 325 -11.50 19.64 -24.36
N PHE A 326 -10.41 20.40 -24.28
CA PHE A 326 -9.60 20.55 -23.07
C PHE A 326 -9.51 22.01 -22.59
N GLU A 327 -10.37 22.88 -23.11
CA GLU A 327 -10.42 24.30 -22.75
C GLU A 327 -10.61 24.48 -21.24
N GLY A 328 -9.79 25.34 -20.62
CA GLY A 328 -9.88 25.63 -19.18
C GLY A 328 -9.27 24.57 -18.26
N LEU A 329 -8.61 23.53 -18.80
CA LEU A 329 -7.91 22.54 -17.98
C LEU A 329 -6.84 23.23 -17.12
N THR A 330 -6.95 23.08 -15.80
CA THR A 330 -5.96 23.60 -14.85
C THR A 330 -4.90 22.53 -14.54
N GLY A 331 -3.76 22.97 -14.01
CA GLY A 331 -2.72 22.03 -13.55
C GLY A 331 -3.22 21.09 -12.45
N GLU A 332 -4.07 21.59 -11.55
CA GLU A 332 -4.68 20.77 -10.50
C GLU A 332 -5.68 19.75 -11.06
N ALA A 333 -6.59 20.14 -11.95
CA ALA A 333 -7.50 19.20 -12.60
C ALA A 333 -6.75 18.13 -13.39
N LEU A 334 -5.66 18.50 -14.09
CA LEU A 334 -4.79 17.53 -14.75
C LEU A 334 -4.15 16.56 -13.75
N ALA A 335 -3.53 17.08 -12.69
CA ALA A 335 -2.90 16.27 -11.66
C ALA A 335 -3.89 15.31 -11.00
N SER A 336 -5.09 15.80 -10.65
CA SER A 336 -6.16 15.00 -10.06
C SER A 336 -6.59 13.84 -10.96
N ARG A 337 -6.68 14.06 -12.28
CA ARG A 337 -6.97 12.99 -13.24
C ARG A 337 -5.85 11.97 -13.34
N LEU A 338 -4.59 12.40 -13.26
CA LEU A 338 -3.42 11.50 -13.31
C LEU A 338 -3.22 10.72 -12.00
N VAL A 339 -3.63 11.26 -10.86
CA VAL A 339 -3.69 10.52 -9.59
C VAL A 339 -4.93 9.63 -9.55
N GLY A 340 -6.07 10.13 -10.03
CA GLY A 340 -7.41 9.56 -9.94
C GLY A 340 -8.20 10.05 -8.71
N ARG A 341 -7.65 11.00 -7.95
CA ARG A 341 -8.29 11.71 -6.84
C ARG A 341 -7.88 13.17 -6.88
N TRP A 342 -8.75 14.06 -6.40
CA TRP A 342 -8.40 15.43 -6.09
C TRP A 342 -7.49 15.53 -4.87
N PRO A 343 -6.80 16.67 -4.65
CA PRO A 343 -6.00 16.92 -3.46
C PRO A 343 -6.69 16.55 -2.16
N SER A 344 -7.99 16.86 -2.02
CA SER A 344 -8.81 16.54 -0.84
C SER A 344 -9.01 15.04 -0.55
N GLY A 345 -8.66 14.16 -1.49
CA GLY A 345 -9.00 12.73 -1.44
C GLY A 345 -10.26 12.35 -2.21
N ALA A 346 -11.09 13.31 -2.64
CA ALA A 346 -12.30 13.03 -3.42
C ALA A 346 -11.97 12.32 -4.75
N PRO A 347 -12.59 11.16 -5.06
CA PRO A 347 -12.28 10.45 -6.31
C PRO A 347 -12.82 11.21 -7.52
N VAL A 348 -11.98 11.43 -8.53
CA VAL A 348 -12.39 12.15 -9.76
C VAL A 348 -13.56 11.48 -10.47
N LEU A 349 -13.73 10.17 -10.27
CA LEU A 349 -14.85 9.42 -10.83
C LEU A 349 -16.22 9.87 -10.28
N ARG A 350 -16.26 10.37 -9.04
CA ARG A 350 -17.50 10.84 -8.39
C ARG A 350 -17.71 12.34 -8.55
N THR A 351 -16.63 13.11 -8.64
CA THR A 351 -16.68 14.56 -8.87
C THR A 351 -15.70 14.94 -10.00
N PRO A 352 -16.10 14.77 -11.26
CA PRO A 352 -15.18 14.92 -12.40
C PRO A 352 -14.77 16.38 -12.67
N ASP A 353 -15.65 17.33 -12.37
CA ASP A 353 -15.49 18.72 -12.81
C ASP A 353 -14.75 19.61 -11.81
N LYS A 354 -14.79 19.27 -10.52
CA LYS A 354 -14.17 20.04 -9.44
C LYS A 354 -13.92 19.20 -8.20
N ASP A 355 -13.05 19.68 -7.32
CA ASP A 355 -12.85 19.08 -6.01
C ASP A 355 -14.11 19.19 -5.12
N ASP A 356 -14.29 18.22 -4.23
CA ASP A 356 -15.34 18.15 -3.21
C ASP A 356 -14.70 17.68 -1.87
N PRO A 357 -14.20 18.60 -1.04
CA PRO A 357 -13.53 18.24 0.21
C PRO A 357 -14.41 17.50 1.22
N ASP A 358 -15.72 17.74 1.21
CA ASP A 358 -16.65 17.03 2.08
C ASP A 358 -16.75 15.55 1.67
N LEU A 359 -16.76 15.28 0.35
CA LEU A 359 -16.67 13.92 -0.17
C LEU A 359 -15.31 13.28 0.15
N GLY A 360 -14.21 14.03 0.06
CA GLY A 360 -12.87 13.53 0.39
C GLY A 360 -12.75 13.07 1.85
N ALA A 361 -13.33 13.84 2.78
CA ALA A 361 -13.26 13.59 4.21
C ALA A 361 -14.23 12.51 4.74
N ASP A 362 -15.20 12.04 3.95
CA ASP A 362 -16.17 11.03 4.38
C ASP A 362 -15.68 9.60 4.05
N ASP A 363 -15.17 8.88 5.05
CA ASP A 363 -14.72 7.48 4.96
C ASP A 363 -15.81 6.48 4.52
N MET A 364 -17.09 6.85 4.60
CA MET A 364 -18.20 6.03 4.09
C MET A 364 -18.48 6.29 2.61
N ALA A 365 -17.84 7.28 1.98
CA ALA A 365 -18.15 7.72 0.63
C ALA A 365 -16.90 7.85 -0.28
N ASN A 366 -15.77 8.33 0.25
CA ASN A 366 -14.56 8.67 -0.52
C ASN A 366 -13.93 7.48 -1.27
N ASN A 367 -14.31 6.25 -0.92
CA ASN A 367 -13.84 5.03 -1.58
C ASN A 367 -14.94 4.20 -2.24
N ASP A 368 -16.21 4.61 -2.13
CA ASP A 368 -17.39 3.91 -2.63
C ASP A 368 -17.59 4.12 -4.14
N PHE A 369 -16.74 3.46 -4.94
CA PHE A 369 -16.86 3.46 -6.38
C PHE A 369 -16.24 2.23 -7.02
N ARG A 370 -16.66 1.98 -8.25
CA ARG A 370 -16.14 0.95 -9.14
C ARG A 370 -15.87 1.60 -10.50
N PHE A 371 -14.99 1.00 -11.28
CA PHE A 371 -14.57 1.57 -12.56
C PHE A 371 -15.45 1.11 -13.72
N ASP A 372 -15.82 -0.17 -13.79
CA ASP A 372 -16.58 -0.69 -14.94
C ASP A 372 -18.09 -0.65 -14.67
N ASN A 373 -18.52 -0.61 -13.42
CA ASN A 373 -19.93 -0.57 -13.01
C ASN A 373 -20.27 0.68 -12.18
N SER A 374 -21.47 1.23 -12.35
CA SER A 374 -21.97 2.31 -11.51
C SER A 374 -22.17 1.81 -10.08
N THR A 375 -21.86 2.65 -9.10
CA THR A 375 -22.01 2.35 -7.67
C THR A 375 -22.94 3.41 -7.05
N PRO A 376 -24.08 3.00 -6.46
CA PRO A 376 -24.93 3.94 -5.75
C PRO A 376 -24.20 4.49 -4.53
N ALA A 377 -24.38 5.76 -4.20
CA ALA A 377 -23.72 6.35 -3.04
C ALA A 377 -24.29 5.77 -1.73
N ARG A 378 -23.54 4.88 -1.06
CA ARG A 378 -23.96 4.26 0.19
C ARG A 378 -23.24 4.88 1.37
N ALA A 379 -23.97 5.59 2.24
CA ALA A 379 -23.42 6.13 3.50
C ALA A 379 -23.91 5.37 4.74
N GLY A 380 -24.29 4.09 4.61
CA GLY A 380 -25.10 3.41 5.63
C GLY A 380 -26.53 3.99 5.76
N GLY A 381 -26.98 4.68 4.70
CA GLY A 381 -28.20 5.48 4.61
C GLY A 381 -28.15 6.40 3.37
N PRO A 382 -29.08 7.38 3.23
CA PRO A 382 -29.05 8.35 2.14
C PRO A 382 -27.72 9.13 2.15
N SER A 383 -26.94 9.03 1.09
CA SER A 383 -25.70 9.79 0.94
C SER A 383 -26.00 11.20 0.40
N PRO A 384 -25.33 12.25 0.91
CA PRO A 384 -25.45 13.60 0.36
C PRO A 384 -24.69 13.75 -0.98
N PHE A 385 -23.89 12.75 -1.36
CA PHE A 385 -23.03 12.76 -2.53
C PHE A 385 -23.64 12.00 -3.70
N ALA A 386 -23.28 12.37 -4.92
CA ALA A 386 -23.78 11.74 -6.14
C ALA A 386 -23.25 10.31 -6.34
N ASP A 387 -24.02 9.47 -7.03
CA ASP A 387 -23.63 8.11 -7.41
C ASP A 387 -22.37 8.11 -8.30
N ALA A 388 -21.50 7.12 -8.12
CA ALA A 388 -20.38 6.90 -9.02
C ALA A 388 -20.90 6.29 -10.34
N GLN A 389 -20.58 6.92 -11.47
CA GLN A 389 -20.95 6.39 -12.79
C GLN A 389 -19.89 5.45 -13.33
N ALA A 390 -20.31 4.44 -14.08
CA ALA A 390 -19.42 3.52 -14.78
C ALA A 390 -18.50 4.29 -15.76
N ASP A 391 -17.22 3.95 -15.75
CA ASP A 391 -16.19 4.50 -16.61
C ASP A 391 -15.25 3.42 -17.18
N PRO A 392 -15.78 2.40 -17.89
CA PRO A 392 -14.99 1.27 -18.38
C PRO A 392 -13.94 1.66 -19.43
N VAL A 393 -14.06 2.85 -20.03
CA VAL A 393 -13.15 3.38 -21.06
C VAL A 393 -12.08 4.30 -20.44
N GLY A 394 -12.32 4.89 -19.27
CA GLY A 394 -11.39 5.85 -18.66
C GLY A 394 -11.56 7.28 -19.19
N ILE A 395 -12.79 7.66 -19.53
CA ILE A 395 -13.17 9.02 -19.95
C ILE A 395 -12.98 9.98 -18.79
N VAL A 396 -13.46 9.60 -17.59
CA VAL A 396 -13.39 10.43 -16.39
C VAL A 396 -12.08 10.19 -15.65
N CYS A 397 -11.83 8.95 -15.25
CA CYS A 397 -10.61 8.53 -14.57
C CYS A 397 -9.73 7.75 -15.56
N PRO A 398 -8.66 8.36 -16.10
CA PRO A 398 -7.80 7.75 -17.10
C PRO A 398 -7.34 6.34 -16.71
N ALA A 399 -7.26 5.42 -17.68
CA ALA A 399 -6.72 4.08 -17.44
C ALA A 399 -5.26 4.11 -16.92
N GLY A 400 -4.51 5.16 -17.24
CA GLY A 400 -3.16 5.42 -16.72
C GLY A 400 -3.11 6.17 -15.39
N ALA A 401 -4.25 6.46 -14.75
CA ALA A 401 -4.28 7.13 -13.45
C ALA A 401 -3.68 6.24 -12.36
N HIS A 402 -2.93 6.83 -11.43
CA HIS A 402 -2.17 6.10 -10.41
C HIS A 402 -3.04 5.07 -9.66
N ILE A 403 -4.17 5.49 -9.09
CA ILE A 403 -5.04 4.58 -8.33
C ILE A 403 -5.64 3.46 -9.18
N ARG A 404 -5.85 3.70 -10.49
CA ARG A 404 -6.46 2.74 -11.42
C ARG A 404 -5.42 1.75 -11.94
N LYS A 405 -4.15 2.16 -12.02
CA LYS A 405 -3.00 1.32 -12.34
C LYS A 405 -2.69 0.34 -11.23
N VAL A 406 -2.74 0.77 -9.97
CA VAL A 406 -2.37 -0.08 -8.82
C VAL A 406 -3.53 -0.92 -8.27
N ASN A 407 -4.77 -0.54 -8.59
CA ASN A 407 -5.96 -1.30 -8.23
C ASN A 407 -7.03 -1.13 -9.31
N THR A 408 -7.22 -2.15 -10.16
CA THR A 408 -8.22 -2.11 -11.24
C THR A 408 -9.66 -2.30 -10.74
N ARG A 409 -9.87 -2.53 -9.43
CA ARG A 409 -11.17 -2.79 -8.81
C ARG A 409 -11.93 -3.91 -9.55
N ASP A 410 -13.07 -3.59 -10.12
CA ASP A 410 -13.94 -4.47 -10.89
C ASP A 410 -13.58 -4.54 -12.38
N SER A 411 -12.68 -3.68 -12.88
CA SER A 411 -12.19 -3.76 -14.25
C SER A 411 -11.34 -5.01 -14.44
N GLY A 412 -11.57 -5.70 -15.56
CA GLY A 412 -10.65 -6.74 -16.05
C GLY A 412 -9.26 -6.17 -16.34
N SER A 413 -8.25 -7.04 -16.24
CA SER A 413 -6.84 -6.74 -16.47
C SER A 413 -6.19 -7.80 -17.36
N ASP A 414 -4.91 -7.63 -17.67
CA ASP A 414 -4.08 -8.66 -18.31
C ASP A 414 -3.89 -9.93 -17.46
N MET A 415 -4.42 -9.96 -16.24
CA MET A 415 -4.43 -11.12 -15.33
C MET A 415 -5.79 -11.81 -15.23
N GLY A 416 -6.84 -11.29 -15.88
CA GLY A 416 -8.19 -11.88 -15.85
C GLY A 416 -9.28 -10.86 -15.47
N GLY A 417 -10.41 -11.36 -14.96
CA GLY A 417 -11.53 -10.51 -14.51
C GLY A 417 -11.19 -9.65 -13.28
N GLY A 418 -12.12 -8.79 -12.85
CA GLY A 418 -11.89 -7.80 -11.77
C GLY A 418 -11.26 -8.37 -10.49
N ASN A 419 -11.72 -9.55 -10.06
CA ASN A 419 -11.20 -10.21 -8.85
C ASN A 419 -9.72 -10.63 -8.94
N ALA A 420 -9.14 -10.74 -10.15
CA ALA A 420 -7.72 -11.07 -10.31
C ALA A 420 -6.80 -10.03 -9.65
N SER A 421 -7.28 -8.79 -9.51
CA SER A 421 -6.56 -7.70 -8.82
C SER A 421 -6.40 -7.93 -7.32
N GLN A 422 -7.22 -8.80 -6.69
CA GLN A 422 -7.13 -9.06 -5.24
C GLN A 422 -5.81 -9.71 -4.83
N THR A 423 -5.22 -10.52 -5.72
CA THR A 423 -3.89 -11.13 -5.53
C THR A 423 -2.72 -10.15 -5.65
N ARG A 424 -3.00 -8.86 -5.95
CA ARG A 424 -2.00 -7.82 -6.18
C ARG A 424 -2.05 -6.73 -5.12
N ARG A 425 -2.86 -6.90 -4.07
CA ARG A 425 -3.12 -5.87 -3.06
C ARG A 425 -1.93 -5.73 -2.12
N LEU A 426 -1.65 -4.50 -1.73
CA LEU A 426 -0.63 -4.16 -0.74
C LEU A 426 -1.30 -3.47 0.44
N LEU A 427 -0.85 -3.76 1.67
CA LEU A 427 -1.15 -2.90 2.81
C LEU A 427 -0.03 -1.86 2.94
N ARG A 428 -0.36 -0.59 2.69
CA ARG A 428 0.63 0.51 2.73
C ARG A 428 0.65 1.12 4.12
N VAL A 429 1.83 1.16 4.73
CA VAL A 429 2.07 1.65 6.11
C VAL A 429 3.18 2.70 6.16
N GLY A 430 3.39 3.39 5.03
CA GLY A 430 4.39 4.45 4.88
C GLY A 430 3.99 5.78 5.50
N VAL A 431 4.93 6.73 5.50
CA VAL A 431 4.73 8.09 5.98
C VAL A 431 5.63 9.06 5.20
N ALA A 432 5.26 10.34 5.11
CA ALA A 432 6.11 11.35 4.50
C ALA A 432 7.42 11.57 5.30
N PHE A 433 8.46 12.11 4.66
CA PHE A 433 9.66 12.62 5.31
C PHE A 433 10.10 13.95 4.71
N GLY A 434 10.92 14.69 5.46
CA GLY A 434 11.41 16.01 5.05
C GLY A 434 10.34 17.11 5.20
N GLU A 435 10.79 18.35 5.32
CA GLU A 435 9.88 19.49 5.46
C GLU A 435 9.18 19.79 4.13
N SER A 436 7.96 20.31 4.21
CA SER A 436 7.18 20.70 3.05
C SER A 436 7.83 21.87 2.31
N LEU A 437 7.69 21.86 0.99
CA LEU A 437 8.10 23.01 0.17
C LEU A 437 7.15 24.18 0.47
N ALA A 438 7.70 25.32 0.88
CA ALA A 438 6.92 26.48 1.35
C ALA A 438 5.88 26.97 0.33
N ASP A 439 6.26 27.01 -0.96
CA ASP A 439 5.33 27.22 -2.06
C ASP A 439 5.42 26.05 -3.04
N ARG A 440 4.55 25.06 -2.86
CA ARG A 440 4.47 23.88 -3.75
C ARG A 440 4.06 24.25 -5.18
N TYR A 441 3.42 25.41 -5.37
CA TYR A 441 3.03 25.90 -6.69
C TYR A 441 4.01 26.97 -7.21
N GLY A 442 5.12 27.24 -6.54
CA GLY A 442 6.08 28.26 -6.96
C GLY A 442 6.85 27.88 -8.22
N ASP A 443 7.59 28.84 -8.78
CA ASP A 443 8.41 28.67 -9.98
C ASP A 443 9.89 28.33 -9.66
N GLY A 444 10.14 27.67 -8.52
CA GLY A 444 11.49 27.21 -8.16
C GLY A 444 12.33 28.24 -7.40
N GLY A 445 11.73 28.91 -6.40
CA GLY A 445 12.51 29.61 -5.38
C GLY A 445 13.52 28.67 -4.69
N PRO A 446 14.51 29.21 -3.94
CA PRO A 446 15.53 28.40 -3.30
C PRO A 446 14.90 27.33 -2.40
N ASP A 447 15.25 26.07 -2.65
CA ASP A 447 14.85 24.94 -1.81
C ASP A 447 16.01 24.60 -0.85
N PRO A 448 15.91 25.00 0.43
CA PRO A 448 16.99 24.78 1.40
C PRO A 448 17.24 23.30 1.70
N LEU A 449 16.30 22.41 1.37
CA LEU A 449 16.48 20.96 1.54
C LEU A 449 16.96 20.27 0.27
N GLU A 450 17.21 21.01 -0.81
CA GLU A 450 17.63 20.48 -2.12
C GLU A 450 16.77 19.28 -2.58
N GLY A 451 15.47 19.31 -2.30
CA GLY A 451 14.53 18.24 -2.64
C GLY A 451 14.62 16.99 -1.76
N ASP A 452 15.26 17.03 -0.58
CA ASP A 452 15.27 15.90 0.37
C ASP A 452 13.98 15.83 1.19
N ARG A 453 12.89 15.57 0.47
CA ARG A 453 11.55 15.31 0.99
C ARG A 453 10.89 14.25 0.16
N GLY A 454 9.90 13.58 0.72
CA GLY A 454 9.10 12.64 -0.04
C GLY A 454 8.41 11.61 0.84
N LEU A 455 8.39 10.36 0.40
CA LEU A 455 7.67 9.27 1.04
C LEU A 455 8.63 8.16 1.49
N LEU A 456 8.52 7.78 2.76
CA LEU A 456 9.02 6.50 3.27
C LEU A 456 7.96 5.46 2.95
N PHE A 457 7.97 4.95 1.72
CA PHE A 457 7.01 3.95 1.29
C PHE A 457 7.33 2.63 1.98
N LEU A 458 6.35 2.10 2.71
CA LEU A 458 6.39 0.81 3.37
C LEU A 458 5.16 0.01 2.94
N SER A 459 5.36 -1.21 2.45
CA SER A 459 4.25 -2.11 2.12
C SER A 459 4.43 -3.51 2.67
N ILE A 460 3.32 -4.10 3.08
CA ILE A 460 3.20 -5.45 3.61
C ILE A 460 2.54 -6.34 2.56
N GLN A 461 3.13 -7.51 2.34
CA GLN A 461 2.69 -8.49 1.35
C GLN A 461 3.23 -9.89 1.67
N SER A 462 2.59 -10.95 1.16
CA SER A 462 3.08 -12.33 1.27
C SER A 462 3.96 -12.77 0.10
N SER A 463 3.97 -12.03 -1.02
CA SER A 463 4.85 -12.24 -2.17
C SER A 463 5.33 -10.89 -2.73
N ILE A 464 6.64 -10.65 -2.71
CA ILE A 464 7.24 -9.42 -3.25
C ILE A 464 7.08 -9.38 -4.77
N GLU A 465 7.32 -10.52 -5.41
CA GLU A 465 7.30 -10.73 -6.84
C GLU A 465 5.89 -10.56 -7.42
N ASP A 466 4.88 -11.14 -6.77
CA ASP A 466 3.51 -11.11 -7.25
C ASP A 466 2.78 -9.81 -6.94
N GLN A 467 3.28 -9.01 -5.99
CA GLN A 467 2.58 -7.82 -5.53
C GLN A 467 3.42 -6.56 -5.82
N PHE A 468 4.39 -6.19 -4.98
CA PHE A 468 5.12 -4.93 -5.16
C PHE A 468 5.86 -4.84 -6.50
N GLU A 469 6.68 -5.83 -6.84
CA GLU A 469 7.46 -5.82 -8.09
C GLU A 469 6.55 -5.93 -9.30
N PHE A 470 5.51 -6.75 -9.22
CA PHE A 470 4.50 -6.86 -10.26
C PHE A 470 3.83 -5.51 -10.53
N LEU A 471 3.33 -4.84 -9.50
CA LEU A 471 2.68 -3.54 -9.64
C LEU A 471 3.63 -2.53 -10.29
N GLN A 472 4.87 -2.42 -9.79
CA GLN A 472 5.84 -1.47 -10.32
C GLN A 472 6.25 -1.79 -11.76
N ALA A 473 6.78 -3.00 -12.00
CA ALA A 473 7.39 -3.36 -13.28
C ALA A 473 6.37 -3.65 -14.38
N ARG A 474 5.23 -4.26 -14.03
CA ARG A 474 4.26 -4.73 -15.02
C ARG A 474 3.12 -3.77 -15.26
N TRP A 475 2.60 -3.12 -14.22
CA TRP A 475 1.48 -2.20 -14.35
C TRP A 475 1.96 -0.76 -14.43
N ILE A 476 2.47 -0.19 -13.36
CA ILE A 476 2.92 1.20 -13.23
C ILE A 476 3.84 1.63 -14.40
N ASN A 477 4.89 0.85 -14.67
CA ASN A 477 5.89 1.16 -15.71
C ASN A 477 5.45 0.87 -17.15
N SER A 478 4.33 0.17 -17.36
CA SER A 478 3.90 -0.21 -18.71
C SER A 478 2.96 0.82 -19.31
N GLY A 479 3.20 1.26 -20.54
CA GLY A 479 2.24 2.09 -21.28
C GLY A 479 0.94 1.37 -21.69
N SER A 480 0.90 0.04 -21.67
CA SER A 480 -0.21 -0.75 -22.25
C SER A 480 -0.96 -1.64 -21.25
N ARG A 481 -0.48 -1.74 -20.00
CA ARG A 481 -1.07 -2.55 -18.93
C ARG A 481 -1.60 -1.68 -17.79
N PRO A 482 -2.53 -2.16 -16.95
CA PRO A 482 -3.23 -3.47 -16.99
C PRO A 482 -4.25 -3.60 -18.13
N ARG A 483 -4.66 -2.47 -18.73
CA ARG A 483 -5.65 -2.41 -19.81
C ARG A 483 -5.30 -1.26 -20.77
N GLY A 484 -5.52 -1.48 -22.06
CA GLY A 484 -5.38 -0.46 -23.12
C GLY A 484 -6.72 -0.05 -23.74
N PRO A 485 -6.81 1.10 -24.45
CA PRO A 485 -5.78 2.13 -24.58
C PRO A 485 -5.50 2.79 -23.24
N GLY A 486 -4.23 2.85 -22.87
CA GLY A 486 -3.79 3.27 -21.54
C GLY A 486 -2.48 4.04 -21.62
N GLY A 487 -1.90 4.35 -20.49
CA GLY A 487 -0.61 5.02 -20.44
C GLY A 487 0.21 4.56 -19.24
N HIS A 488 1.40 5.13 -19.15
CA HIS A 488 2.25 5.01 -17.98
C HIS A 488 1.56 5.69 -16.80
N ASP A 489 1.86 5.19 -15.61
CA ASP A 489 1.64 5.96 -14.40
C ASP A 489 2.53 7.21 -14.44
N MET A 490 1.92 8.39 -14.38
CA MET A 490 2.65 9.65 -14.51
C MET A 490 3.27 10.10 -13.18
N ILE A 491 2.90 9.50 -12.06
CA ILE A 491 3.34 9.86 -10.71
C ILE A 491 4.60 9.06 -10.35
N VAL A 492 4.48 7.73 -10.28
CA VAL A 492 5.52 6.82 -9.76
C VAL A 492 6.11 5.88 -10.82
N GLY A 493 5.58 5.89 -12.05
CA GLY A 493 6.22 5.24 -13.19
C GLY A 493 7.68 5.68 -13.31
N GLN A 494 8.55 4.88 -13.90
CA GLN A 494 9.94 5.25 -14.13
C GLN A 494 10.21 5.54 -15.60
N ASN A 495 10.96 6.61 -15.89
CA ASN A 495 11.24 7.02 -17.27
C ASN A 495 12.11 6.01 -18.01
N ALA A 496 13.06 5.37 -17.32
CA ALA A 496 13.92 4.35 -17.91
C ALA A 496 13.13 3.11 -18.40
N ALA A 497 11.89 2.92 -17.95
CA ALA A 497 11.01 1.86 -18.45
C ALA A 497 10.29 2.22 -19.76
N ALA A 498 10.27 3.50 -20.15
CA ALA A 498 9.72 3.94 -21.43
C ALA A 498 10.79 3.83 -22.53
N PRO A 499 10.48 3.32 -23.75
CA PRO A 499 11.48 3.07 -24.80
C PRO A 499 12.31 4.29 -25.22
N ASP A 500 11.74 5.49 -25.10
CA ASP A 500 12.39 6.76 -25.44
C ASP A 500 12.61 7.66 -24.22
N GLY A 501 12.46 7.11 -23.01
CA GLY A 501 12.59 7.87 -21.77
C GLY A 501 11.42 8.83 -21.50
N ILE A 502 10.32 8.77 -22.26
CA ILE A 502 9.17 9.68 -22.12
C ILE A 502 7.91 8.92 -21.71
N ARG A 503 7.47 9.16 -20.47
CA ARG A 503 6.19 8.64 -19.98
C ARG A 503 5.03 9.39 -20.62
N ARG A 504 3.96 8.65 -20.93
CA ARG A 504 2.78 9.12 -21.66
C ARG A 504 1.50 8.61 -21.03
N CYS A 505 0.49 9.45 -20.92
CA CYS A 505 -0.86 9.07 -20.48
C CYS A 505 -1.94 9.66 -21.39
N HIS A 506 -2.89 8.82 -21.81
CA HIS A 506 -4.04 9.23 -22.61
C HIS A 506 -5.16 9.79 -21.73
N LEU A 507 -5.74 10.90 -22.17
CA LEU A 507 -6.86 11.58 -21.53
C LEU A 507 -7.99 11.79 -22.54
N PHE A 508 -9.22 11.87 -22.03
CA PHE A 508 -10.38 12.33 -22.78
C PHE A 508 -10.87 13.69 -22.29
N GLY A 509 -11.22 14.58 -23.20
CA GLY A 509 -11.83 15.87 -22.95
C GLY A 509 -13.32 15.86 -23.27
N ALA A 510 -13.90 17.04 -23.35
CA ALA A 510 -15.26 17.23 -23.80
C ALA A 510 -15.46 16.66 -25.22
N GLN A 511 -16.69 16.21 -25.51
CA GLN A 511 -17.06 15.53 -26.77
C GLN A 511 -16.12 14.36 -27.13
N LEU A 512 -15.52 13.71 -26.12
CA LEU A 512 -14.59 12.58 -26.27
C LEU A 512 -13.34 12.89 -27.10
N GLN A 513 -12.94 14.17 -27.17
CA GLN A 513 -11.65 14.52 -27.77
C GLN A 513 -10.53 13.88 -26.97
N SER A 514 -9.57 13.25 -27.64
CA SER A 514 -8.47 12.57 -26.96
C SER A 514 -7.19 13.40 -27.04
N ALA A 515 -6.41 13.38 -25.96
CA ALA A 515 -5.10 13.97 -25.92
C ALA A 515 -4.13 13.12 -25.10
N GLU A 516 -2.85 13.47 -25.17
CA GLU A 516 -1.79 12.80 -24.42
C GLU A 516 -1.03 13.82 -23.58
N VAL A 517 -0.73 13.43 -22.34
CA VAL A 517 0.19 14.13 -21.43
C VAL A 517 1.56 13.47 -21.51
N ARG A 518 2.63 14.27 -21.49
CA ARG A 518 4.01 13.78 -21.58
C ARG A 518 4.85 14.25 -20.39
N ALA A 519 5.70 13.37 -19.88
CA ALA A 519 6.70 13.71 -18.87
C ALA A 519 8.06 13.11 -19.22
N GLN A 520 9.04 14.00 -19.42
CA GLN A 520 10.46 13.64 -19.61
C GLN A 520 11.23 13.52 -18.30
N THR A 521 10.70 14.10 -17.22
CA THR A 521 11.29 14.05 -15.89
C THR A 521 10.48 13.12 -15.00
N ALA A 522 11.17 12.31 -14.20
CA ALA A 522 10.55 11.57 -13.13
C ALA A 522 10.37 12.49 -11.91
N PHE A 523 9.14 12.58 -11.40
CA PHE A 523 8.85 13.38 -10.19
C PHE A 523 9.18 12.65 -8.89
N VAL A 524 9.33 11.33 -8.97
CA VAL A 524 9.62 10.47 -7.83
C VAL A 524 10.93 9.74 -8.10
N ALA A 525 11.94 10.04 -7.29
CA ALA A 525 13.29 9.52 -7.41
C ALA A 525 13.60 8.56 -6.25
N PRO A 526 13.83 7.26 -6.50
CA PRO A 526 14.29 6.36 -5.46
C PRO A 526 15.67 6.76 -4.96
N SER A 527 15.84 6.76 -3.64
CA SER A 527 17.10 7.13 -2.97
C SER A 527 17.55 6.08 -1.95
N GLY A 528 16.87 4.95 -1.90
CA GLY A 528 17.20 3.86 -1.00
C GLY A 528 16.03 2.91 -0.73
N GLY A 529 16.32 1.85 0.02
CA GLY A 529 15.29 0.91 0.46
C GLY A 529 15.82 -0.48 0.81
N GLY A 530 14.90 -1.44 0.94
CA GLY A 530 15.25 -2.84 1.13
C GLY A 530 14.04 -3.77 1.05
N TYR A 531 14.31 -5.05 0.88
CA TYR A 531 13.33 -6.12 1.00
C TYR A 531 13.61 -6.88 2.29
N PHE A 532 12.58 -6.94 3.14
CA PHE A 532 12.69 -7.48 4.48
C PHE A 532 11.66 -8.59 4.71
N PHE A 533 11.98 -9.50 5.61
CA PHE A 533 11.06 -10.44 6.19
C PHE A 533 10.74 -10.01 7.63
N LEU A 534 9.45 -9.95 7.94
CA LEU A 534 8.88 -9.81 9.27
C LEU A 534 8.56 -11.22 9.78
N PRO A 535 9.40 -11.83 10.64
CA PRO A 535 9.04 -13.09 11.28
C PRO A 535 7.86 -12.89 12.24
N SER A 536 7.12 -13.96 12.53
CA SER A 536 6.21 -13.96 13.68
C SER A 536 6.98 -13.78 15.00
N LEU A 537 6.30 -13.43 16.09
CA LEU A 537 6.92 -13.25 17.40
C LEU A 537 7.50 -14.57 17.93
N THR A 538 6.84 -15.70 17.67
CA THR A 538 7.34 -17.04 17.97
C THR A 538 8.57 -17.35 17.13
N ALA A 539 8.49 -17.18 15.80
CA ALA A 539 9.62 -17.42 14.91
C ALA A 539 10.84 -16.54 15.24
N LEU A 540 10.60 -15.28 15.62
CA LEU A 540 11.63 -14.35 16.05
C LEU A 540 12.41 -14.89 17.25
N ARG A 541 11.70 -15.44 18.26
CA ARG A 541 12.30 -15.96 19.49
C ARG A 541 12.92 -17.34 19.31
N GLU A 542 12.25 -18.23 18.60
CA GLU A 542 12.56 -19.67 18.58
C GLU A 542 13.41 -20.11 17.38
N VAL A 543 13.46 -19.31 16.30
CA VAL A 543 14.18 -19.68 15.08
C VAL A 543 15.22 -18.63 14.68
N VAL A 544 14.84 -17.36 14.71
CA VAL A 544 15.74 -16.27 14.28
C VAL A 544 16.75 -15.97 15.36
N LEU A 545 16.31 -15.73 16.60
CA LEU A 545 17.16 -15.27 17.70
C LEU A 545 17.44 -16.35 18.75
N ALA A 546 17.15 -17.61 18.42
CA ALA A 546 17.47 -18.73 19.30
C ALA A 546 18.96 -18.75 19.63
N SER A 547 19.28 -18.99 20.90
CA SER A 547 20.64 -19.27 21.32
C SER A 547 21.08 -20.58 20.67
N SER A 548 22.17 -20.53 19.92
CA SER A 548 22.77 -21.68 19.24
C SER A 548 23.78 -22.39 20.14
#